data_AF-A0A356CUQ5-F1
#
_entry.id   AF-A0A356CUQ5-F1
#
_cell.length_a   1.000
_cell.length_b   1.000
_cell.length_c   1.000
_cell.angle_alpha   90.00
_cell.angle_beta   90.00
_cell.angle_gamma   90.00
#
_symmetry.space_group_name_H-M   'P 1'
#
loop_
_entity.id
_entity.type
_entity.pdbx_description
1 polymer ?
#
loop_
_entity_poly.entity_id
_entity_poly.type
_entity_poly.pdbx_seq_one_letter_code
_entity_poly.pdbx_strand_id
1 'polypeptide(L)' 'DVLLSGNHARISAWRLQQSLALTKVRRPDLLAARLLTKEETRLLQEMDKQEQDSI' A
#
# COMPACT_ATOMS: atom_id res chain seq x y z
N ASP A 1 -3.48 15.69 6.63
CA ASP A 1 -2.14 16.20 7.01
C ASP A 1 -0.90 15.48 6.46
N VAL A 2 -1.00 14.52 5.53
CA VAL A 2 0.22 14.01 4.84
C VAL A 2 0.62 14.90 3.66
N LEU A 3 -0.36 15.31 2.84
CA LEU A 3 -0.13 16.11 1.63
C LEU A 3 0.22 17.59 1.90
N LEU A 4 -0.02 18.08 3.12
CA LEU A 4 0.18 19.49 3.50
C LEU A 4 1.54 19.73 4.18
N SER A 5 2.31 18.69 4.49
CA SER A 5 3.54 18.78 5.29
C SER A 5 4.83 19.00 4.48
N GLY A 6 4.78 18.98 3.14
CA GLY A 6 5.97 19.10 2.28
C GLY A 6 6.97 17.95 2.38
N ASN A 7 6.70 16.92 3.18
CA ASN A 7 7.60 15.79 3.38
C ASN A 7 7.45 14.78 2.23
N HIS A 8 8.27 14.94 1.19
CA HIS A 8 8.23 14.12 -0.01
C HIS A 8 8.34 12.61 0.26
N ALA A 9 9.10 12.18 1.26
CA ALA A 9 9.24 10.77 1.62
C ALA A 9 7.94 10.18 2.18
N ARG A 10 7.20 10.96 2.98
CA ARG A 10 5.88 10.53 3.48
C ARG A 10 4.84 10.49 2.37
N ILE A 11 4.93 11.44 1.43
CA ILE A 11 4.04 11.48 0.26
C ILE A 11 4.31 10.28 -0.67
N SER A 12 5.58 9.93 -0.92
CA SER A 12 5.93 8.78 -1.76
C SER A 12 5.46 7.47 -1.13
N ALA A 13 5.69 7.29 0.18
CA ALA A 13 5.22 6.12 0.91
C ALA A 13 3.68 6.01 0.88
N TRP A 14 2.97 7.13 1.10
CA TRP A 14 1.51 7.16 1.05
C TRP A 14 0.98 6.84 -0.36
N ARG A 15 1.59 7.41 -1.41
CA ARG A 15 1.20 7.12 -2.80
C ARG A 15 1.43 5.65 -3.15
N LEU A 16 2.55 5.07 -2.71
CA LEU A 16 2.84 3.65 -2.91
C LEU A 16 1.77 2.77 -2.25
N GLN A 17 1.45 3.05 -0.98
CA GLN A 17 0.42 2.32 -0.25
C GLN A 17 -0.96 2.41 -0.94
N GLN A 18 -1.35 3.61 -1.39
CA GLN A 18 -2.62 3.80 -2.11
C GLN A 18 -2.65 3.07 -3.45
N SER A 19 -1.54 3.09 -4.20
CA SER A 19 -1.43 2.34 -5.46
C SER A 19 -1.58 0.85 -5.21
N LEU A 20 -0.89 0.30 -4.21
CA LEU A 20 -0.98 -1.11 -3.83
C LEU A 20 -2.41 -1.50 -3.42
N ALA A 21 -3.09 -0.65 -2.65
CA ALA A 21 -4.49 -0.86 -2.26
C ALA A 21 -5.42 -0.97 -3.47
N LEU A 22 -5.33 0.01 -4.39
CA LEU A 22 -6.14 0.02 -5.60
C LEU A 22 -5.86 -1.18 -6.48
N THR A 23 -4.58 -1.55 -6.65
CA THR A 23 -4.20 -2.74 -7.41
C THR A 23 -4.73 -4.01 -6.76
N LYS A 24 -4.62 -4.16 -5.43
CA LYS A 24 -5.13 -5.32 -4.71
C LYS A 24 -6.64 -5.50 -4.88
N VAL A 25 -7.42 -4.42 -4.79
CA VAL A 25 -8.88 -4.45 -4.92
C VAL A 25 -9.33 -4.69 -6.37
N ARG A 26 -8.68 -4.02 -7.33
CA ARG A 26 -9.15 -4.01 -8.73
C ARG A 26 -8.49 -5.07 -9.62
N ARG A 27 -7.23 -5.39 -9.34
CA ARG A 27 -6.35 -6.23 -10.17
C ARG A 27 -5.32 -7.00 -9.32
N PRO A 28 -5.77 -7.91 -8.42
CA PRO A 28 -4.87 -8.68 -7.58
C PRO A 28 -3.91 -9.58 -8.39
N ASP A 29 -4.30 -9.93 -9.62
CA ASP A 29 -3.49 -10.67 -10.59
C ASP A 29 -2.15 -9.98 -10.90
N LEU A 30 -2.14 -8.64 -10.97
CA LEU A 30 -0.91 -7.87 -11.24
C LEU A 30 0.08 -7.91 -10.07
N LEU A 31 -0.41 -8.08 -8.83
CA LEU A 31 0.44 -8.25 -7.66
C LEU A 31 1.00 -9.67 -7.60
N ALA A 32 0.23 -10.68 -8.01
CA ALA A 32 0.67 -12.07 -8.06
C ALA A 32 1.70 -12.33 -9.17
N ALA A 33 1.61 -11.61 -10.30
CA ALA A 33 2.49 -11.78 -11.45
C ALA A 33 3.84 -11.05 -11.33
N ARG A 34 4.05 -10.22 -10.29
CA ARG A 34 5.28 -9.43 -10.10
C ARG A 34 6.00 -9.79 -8.80
N LEU A 35 7.31 -9.61 -8.79
CA LEU A 35 8.10 -9.67 -7.56
C LEU A 35 7.89 -8.39 -6.76
N LEU A 36 7.33 -8.52 -5.57
CA LEU A 36 7.14 -7.42 -4.62
C LEU A 36 8.43 -7.20 -3.83
N THR A 37 8.77 -5.94 -3.62
CA THR A 37 9.84 -5.55 -2.71
C THR A 37 9.42 -5.79 -1.25
N LYS A 38 10.40 -5.87 -0.34
CA LYS A 38 10.14 -6.08 1.10
C LYS A 38 9.20 -5.02 1.68
N GLU A 39 9.33 -3.77 1.22
CA GLU A 39 8.47 -2.66 1.68
C GLU A 39 7.03 -2.82 1.20
N GLU A 40 6.83 -3.17 -0.07
CA GLU A 40 5.48 -3.39 -0.64
C GLU A 40 4.78 -4.58 0.04
N THR A 41 5.50 -5.68 0.28
CA THR A 41 4.96 -6.84 1.01
C THR A 41 4.55 -6.46 2.42
N ARG A 42 5.37 -5.68 3.14
CA ARG A 42 5.03 -5.20 4.48
C ARG A 42 3.79 -4.32 4.47
N LEU A 43 3.69 -3.38 3.52
CA LEU A 43 2.52 -2.51 3.39
C LEU A 43 1.24 -3.31 3.13
N LEU A 44 1.29 -4.32 2.25
CA LEU A 44 0.15 -5.18 1.96
C LEU A 44 -0.29 -5.97 3.21
N GLN A 45 0.66 -6.56 3.94
CA GLN A 45 0.38 -7.27 5.20
C GLN A 45 -0.23 -6.37 6.28
N GLU A 46 0.28 -5.15 6.39
CA GLU A 46 -0.23 -4.17 7.36
C GLU A 46 -1.67 -3.77 7.01
N MET A 47 -1.98 -3.63 5.72
CA MET A 47 -3.34 -3.37 5.25
C MET A 47 -4.29 -4.56 5.50
N ASP A 48 -3.86 -5.79 5.24
CA ASP A 48 -4.63 -7.01 5.58
C ASP A 48 -4.98 -7.05 7.07
N LYS A 49 -4.03 -6.70 7.93
CA LYS A 49 -4.23 -6.67 9.37
C LYS A 49 -5.22 -5.59 9.81
N GLN A 50 -5.15 -4.40 9.20
CA GLN A 50 -6.07 -3.30 9.48
C GLN A 50 -7.51 -3.58 9.04
N GLU A 51 -7.71 -4.30 7.93
CA GLU A 51 -9.03 -4.78 7.51
C GLU A 51 -9.58 -5.81 8.51
N GLN A 52 -8.73 -6.73 9.00
CA GLN A 52 -9.12 -7.76 9.95
C GLN A 52 -9.50 -7.20 11.33
N ASP A 53 -8.80 -6.18 11.81
CA ASP A 53 -9.05 -5.52 13.11
C ASP A 53 -10.30 -4.60 13.09
N SER A 54 -10.83 -4.29 11.90
CA SER A 54 -12.00 -3.41 11.72
C SER A 54 -13.33 -4.18 11.62
N ILE A 55 -13.32 -5.51 11.77
CA ILE A 55 -14.47 -6.43 11.75
C ILE A 55 -14.76 -6.93 13.16
#